data_AF-A1TQ58-F1
#
_entry.id   AF-A1TQ58-F1
#
_cell.length_a   1.000
_cell.length_b   1.000
_cell.length_c   1.000
_cell.angle_alpha   90.00
_cell.angle_beta   90.00
_cell.angle_gamma   90.00
#
_symmetry.space_group_name_H-M   'P 1'
#
loop_
_entity.id
_entity.type
_entity.pdbx_description
1 polymer ?
#
loop_
_entity_poly.entity_id
_entity_poly.type
_entity_poly.pdbx_seq_one_letter_code
_entity_poly.pdbx_strand_id
1 'polypeptide(L)'
;MQTQASTCRRRPRSGSGGLGDDLDDARAMVSQSAAAPRGRLRVSVPAHHLLLPLLPEFLERHPQVELDIDFNVRIVDLIGEGVDIAIRSGDLPDSRLRSQPLRHYRSLLCASPDYLARRGPPATVGDLADHDGIAFRYPNSGQWLPWPLPGTGGATVPEEPPPPLSMSSAPSPSPLPRLRRVLGFNNMEAVRGAALGGLGIGCMPDFLLEGPLREGALRQVLPDPEGRPAGRFRAVWPTSRQLSPKVRVFVDFLRGRLGDRQETIKSMA
;
A
#
# COMPACT_ATOMS: atom_id res chain seq x y z
N MET A 1 46.75 57.69 -50.51
CA MET A 1 45.31 57.96 -50.70
C MET A 1 44.60 56.66 -51.02
N GLN A 2 44.16 55.94 -49.99
CA GLN A 2 43.26 54.79 -50.13
C GLN A 2 42.40 54.75 -48.87
N THR A 3 41.08 54.67 -49.04
CA THR A 3 40.18 53.64 -48.45
C THR A 3 38.75 54.00 -48.88
N GLN A 4 38.18 53.29 -49.85
CA GLN A 4 36.75 53.32 -50.14
C GLN A 4 36.05 52.22 -49.34
N ALA A 5 35.15 52.61 -48.44
CA ALA A 5 34.25 51.72 -47.73
C ALA A 5 32.92 51.63 -48.52
N SER A 6 32.62 50.44 -49.01
CA SER A 6 31.35 50.11 -49.67
C SER A 6 30.27 49.74 -48.64
N THR A 7 29.09 50.29 -48.86
CA THR A 7 27.88 50.22 -48.06
C THR A 7 27.19 48.87 -48.25
N CYS A 8 26.87 48.15 -47.15
CA CYS A 8 26.01 46.96 -47.20
C CYS A 8 24.87 47.11 -46.19
N ARG A 9 23.65 47.38 -46.68
CA ARG A 9 22.40 47.33 -45.91
C ARG A 9 22.06 45.87 -45.58
N ARG A 10 21.80 45.56 -44.31
CA ARG A 10 21.01 44.37 -43.91
C ARG A 10 19.97 44.73 -42.86
N ARG A 11 18.76 44.21 -43.10
CA ARG A 11 17.49 44.43 -42.38
C ARG A 11 17.54 43.97 -40.91
N PRO A 12 16.72 44.54 -40.01
CA PRO A 12 16.48 43.94 -38.69
C PRO A 12 15.67 42.66 -38.86
N ARG A 13 16.17 41.54 -38.30
CA ARG A 13 15.39 40.30 -38.12
C ARG A 13 14.49 40.51 -36.90
N SER A 14 13.18 40.47 -37.16
CA SER A 14 12.12 40.27 -36.17
C SER A 14 12.36 38.96 -35.41
N GLY A 15 12.70 39.06 -34.13
CA GLY A 15 12.73 37.94 -33.18
C GLY A 15 11.53 38.00 -32.25
N SER A 16 10.33 37.79 -32.79
CA SER A 16 9.07 37.66 -32.04
C SER A 16 8.73 36.17 -31.96
N GLY A 17 9.38 35.43 -31.07
CA GLY A 17 9.22 33.97 -31.02
C GLY A 17 9.60 33.33 -29.69
N GLY A 18 9.45 34.03 -28.56
CA GLY A 18 9.81 33.50 -27.24
C GLY A 18 8.80 33.73 -26.11
N LEU A 19 7.67 34.39 -26.39
CA LEU A 19 6.62 34.66 -25.40
C LEU A 19 5.31 33.92 -25.69
N GLY A 20 5.12 33.42 -26.92
CA GLY A 20 3.95 32.64 -27.32
C GLY A 20 4.05 31.19 -26.87
N ASP A 21 5.21 30.55 -27.06
CA ASP A 21 5.47 29.17 -26.64
C ASP A 21 5.34 29.00 -25.11
N ASP A 22 5.90 29.92 -24.32
CA ASP A 22 5.79 29.87 -22.86
C ASP A 22 4.34 30.05 -22.36
N LEU A 23 3.52 30.82 -23.08
CA LEU A 23 2.10 31.02 -22.78
C LEU A 23 1.23 29.83 -23.20
N ASP A 24 1.57 29.19 -24.32
CA ASP A 24 0.88 27.98 -24.80
C ASP A 24 1.25 26.76 -23.97
N ASP A 25 2.50 26.62 -23.53
CA ASP A 25 2.94 25.60 -22.56
C ASP A 25 2.30 25.81 -21.18
N ALA A 26 2.21 27.07 -20.71
CA ALA A 26 1.50 27.39 -19.48
C ALA A 26 -0.03 27.12 -19.60
N ARG A 27 -0.65 27.41 -20.75
CA ARG A 27 -2.05 27.06 -21.02
C ARG A 27 -2.26 25.56 -21.15
N ALA A 28 -1.33 24.82 -21.74
CA ALA A 28 -1.38 23.37 -21.83
C ALA A 28 -1.25 22.72 -20.43
N MET A 29 -0.39 23.26 -19.57
CA MET A 29 -0.24 22.87 -18.16
C MET A 29 -1.52 23.13 -17.33
N VAL A 30 -2.18 24.27 -17.54
CA VAL A 30 -3.47 24.59 -16.89
C VAL A 30 -4.60 23.73 -17.46
N SER A 31 -4.62 23.50 -18.77
CA SER A 31 -5.65 22.69 -19.45
C SER A 31 -5.60 21.21 -19.07
N GLN A 32 -4.41 20.65 -18.82
CA GLN A 32 -4.26 19.28 -18.32
C GLN A 32 -4.71 19.13 -16.86
N SER A 33 -4.58 20.18 -16.04
CA SER A 33 -5.09 20.20 -14.67
C SER A 33 -6.61 20.39 -14.58
N ALA A 34 -7.23 20.96 -15.62
CA ALA A 34 -8.69 21.16 -15.74
C ALA A 34 -9.41 20.06 -16.54
N ALA A 35 -8.68 19.12 -17.13
CA ALA A 35 -9.27 18.04 -17.92
C ALA A 35 -10.02 17.05 -17.03
N ALA A 36 -11.24 16.67 -17.44
CA ALA A 36 -12.05 15.66 -16.75
C ALA A 36 -11.28 14.33 -16.64
N PRO A 37 -11.36 13.61 -15.50
CA PRO A 37 -10.69 12.33 -15.31
C PRO A 37 -11.27 11.28 -16.27
N ARG A 38 -10.46 10.82 -17.23
CA ARG A 38 -10.88 9.83 -18.24
C ARG A 38 -9.74 8.91 -18.69
N GLY A 39 -10.10 7.78 -19.29
CA GLY A 39 -9.20 6.79 -19.87
C GLY A 39 -8.76 5.70 -18.88
N ARG A 40 -7.92 4.77 -19.36
CA ARG A 40 -7.45 3.60 -18.61
C ARG A 40 -6.52 3.99 -17.46
N LEU A 41 -6.83 3.60 -16.24
CA LEU A 41 -6.04 3.77 -15.03
C LEU A 41 -5.53 2.41 -14.55
N ARG A 42 -4.20 2.21 -14.59
CA ARG A 42 -3.56 0.97 -14.12
C ARG A 42 -3.23 1.03 -12.64
N VAL A 43 -3.85 0.15 -11.84
CA VAL A 43 -3.74 0.13 -10.39
C VAL A 43 -3.17 -1.21 -9.93
N SER A 44 -2.10 -1.21 -9.12
CA SER A 44 -1.64 -2.44 -8.46
C SER A 44 -1.92 -2.41 -6.96
N VAL A 45 -2.46 -3.48 -6.39
CA VAL A 45 -2.98 -3.53 -5.01
C VAL A 45 -2.60 -4.85 -4.35
N PRO A 46 -2.24 -4.90 -3.05
CA PRO A 46 -1.79 -6.13 -2.41
C PRO A 46 -2.92 -7.13 -2.13
N ALA A 47 -4.17 -6.66 -2.05
CA ALA A 47 -5.33 -7.48 -1.71
C ALA A 47 -6.63 -6.86 -2.21
N HIS A 48 -7.53 -7.71 -2.70
CA HIS A 48 -8.81 -7.32 -3.28
C HIS A 48 -9.78 -6.72 -2.25
N HIS A 49 -9.75 -7.21 -1.01
CA HIS A 49 -10.57 -6.70 0.10
C HIS A 49 -10.38 -5.20 0.39
N LEU A 50 -9.24 -4.62 0.03
CA LEU A 50 -8.97 -3.20 0.23
C LEU A 50 -9.70 -2.31 -0.79
N LEU A 51 -9.80 -2.77 -2.04
CA LEU A 51 -10.23 -1.93 -3.16
C LEU A 51 -11.64 -2.27 -3.66
N LEU A 52 -11.96 -3.57 -3.83
CA LEU A 52 -13.23 -3.99 -4.45
C LEU A 52 -14.48 -3.40 -3.78
N PRO A 53 -14.58 -3.31 -2.43
CA PRO A 53 -15.75 -2.71 -1.79
C PRO A 53 -15.97 -1.22 -2.11
N LEU A 54 -14.94 -0.53 -2.63
CA LEU A 54 -14.98 0.90 -2.94
C LEU A 54 -15.20 1.18 -4.43
N LEU A 55 -15.05 0.17 -5.30
CA LEU A 55 -15.13 0.36 -6.74
C LEU A 55 -16.50 0.80 -7.27
N PRO A 56 -17.64 0.27 -6.79
CA PRO A 56 -18.95 0.68 -7.31
C PRO A 56 -19.15 2.20 -7.22
N GLU A 57 -18.91 2.77 -6.06
CA GLU A 57 -19.03 4.21 -5.81
C GLU A 57 -18.03 5.03 -6.63
N PHE A 58 -16.79 4.54 -6.80
CA PHE A 58 -15.79 5.23 -7.62
C PHE A 58 -16.23 5.30 -9.09
N LEU A 59 -16.70 4.18 -9.65
CA LEU A 59 -17.09 4.08 -11.05
C LEU A 59 -18.37 4.89 -11.34
N GLU A 60 -19.29 4.99 -10.37
CA GLU A 60 -20.45 5.89 -10.46
C GLU A 60 -20.03 7.36 -10.53
N ARG A 61 -19.03 7.77 -9.75
CA ARG A 61 -18.52 9.15 -9.72
C ARG A 61 -17.64 9.50 -10.93
N HIS A 62 -16.99 8.50 -11.51
CA HIS A 62 -16.01 8.67 -12.60
C HIS A 62 -16.23 7.67 -13.74
N PRO A 63 -17.38 7.73 -14.44
CA PRO A 63 -17.77 6.73 -15.44
C PRO A 63 -16.89 6.71 -16.70
N GLN A 64 -16.07 7.74 -16.90
CA GLN A 64 -15.13 7.84 -18.03
C GLN A 64 -13.75 7.23 -17.71
N VAL A 65 -13.53 6.77 -16.48
CA VAL A 65 -12.29 6.10 -16.07
C VAL A 65 -12.46 4.59 -16.23
N GLU A 66 -11.58 3.97 -17.00
CA GLU A 66 -11.51 2.51 -17.12
C GLU A 66 -10.47 1.98 -16.13
N LEU A 67 -10.84 1.06 -15.25
CA LEU A 67 -9.90 0.49 -14.27
C LEU A 67 -9.25 -0.79 -14.80
N ASP A 68 -7.93 -0.86 -14.68
CA ASP A 68 -7.13 -2.04 -14.96
C ASP A 68 -6.36 -2.39 -13.68
N ILE A 69 -6.80 -3.43 -12.97
CA ILE A 69 -6.38 -3.71 -11.60
C ILE A 69 -5.57 -5.01 -11.53
N ASP A 70 -4.36 -4.90 -11.02
CA ASP A 70 -3.47 -6.02 -10.71
C ASP A 70 -3.41 -6.27 -9.20
N PHE A 71 -3.61 -7.53 -8.79
CA PHE A 71 -3.51 -7.96 -7.40
C PHE A 71 -2.19 -8.69 -7.16
N ASN A 72 -1.12 -7.93 -6.93
CA ASN A 72 0.22 -8.47 -6.72
C ASN A 72 0.83 -8.00 -5.40
N VAL A 73 1.44 -8.95 -4.69
CA VAL A 73 2.09 -8.77 -3.39
C VAL A 73 3.56 -8.33 -3.56
N ARG A 74 4.13 -8.44 -4.77
CA ARG A 74 5.50 -7.98 -5.05
C ARG A 74 5.57 -6.45 -5.18
N ILE A 75 6.73 -5.90 -4.84
CA ILE A 75 7.08 -4.54 -5.25
C ILE A 75 7.36 -4.65 -6.76
N VAL A 76 6.31 -4.37 -7.52
CA VAL A 76 6.37 -4.17 -8.97
C VAL A 76 7.30 -2.99 -9.24
N ASP A 77 8.17 -3.10 -10.24
CA ASP A 77 8.79 -1.92 -10.83
C ASP A 77 7.66 -1.10 -11.49
N LEU A 78 7.08 -0.18 -10.72
CA LEU A 78 5.95 0.66 -11.14
C LEU A 78 6.25 1.39 -12.46
N ILE A 79 7.53 1.69 -12.70
CA ILE A 79 8.00 2.39 -13.88
C ILE A 79 8.11 1.42 -15.06
N GLY A 80 8.75 0.26 -14.86
CA GLY A 80 8.93 -0.76 -15.89
C GLY A 80 7.63 -1.44 -16.34
N GLU A 81 6.67 -1.64 -15.45
CA GLU A 81 5.40 -2.34 -15.75
C GLU A 81 4.27 -1.40 -16.20
N GLY A 82 4.54 -0.09 -16.26
CA GLY A 82 3.56 0.90 -16.71
C GLY A 82 2.35 1.05 -15.79
N VAL A 83 2.55 0.84 -14.49
CA VAL A 83 1.53 1.04 -13.46
C VAL A 83 1.37 2.54 -13.20
N ASP A 84 0.15 3.05 -13.26
CA ASP A 84 -0.10 4.48 -13.00
C ASP A 84 -0.05 4.78 -11.49
N ILE A 85 -0.55 3.86 -10.67
CA ILE A 85 -0.58 3.96 -9.21
C ILE A 85 -0.55 2.58 -8.56
N ALA A 86 0.16 2.45 -7.45
CA ALA A 86 0.06 1.28 -6.60
C ALA A 86 -0.33 1.64 -5.17
N ILE A 87 -0.99 0.70 -4.49
CA ILE A 87 -1.21 0.74 -3.06
C ILE A 87 -0.22 -0.24 -2.43
N ARG A 88 0.54 0.16 -1.42
CA ARG A 88 1.54 -0.69 -0.75
C ARG A 88 1.56 -0.45 0.75
N SER A 89 2.00 -1.45 1.49
CA SER A 89 2.29 -1.35 2.93
C SER A 89 3.80 -1.32 3.15
N GLY A 90 4.27 -0.48 4.08
CA GLY A 90 5.69 -0.33 4.42
C GLY A 90 6.37 0.85 3.73
N ASP A 91 7.68 0.99 3.97
CA ASP A 91 8.47 2.11 3.49
C ASP A 91 8.83 1.95 2.00
N LEU A 92 8.98 3.08 1.33
CA LEU A 92 9.40 3.13 -0.07
C LEU A 92 10.92 3.20 -0.13
N PRO A 93 11.57 2.25 -0.83
CA PRO A 93 13.03 2.25 -0.94
C PRO A 93 13.56 3.28 -1.96
N ASP A 94 12.69 3.95 -2.73
CA ASP A 94 13.08 4.68 -3.94
C ASP A 94 12.59 6.14 -3.95
N SER A 95 13.53 7.08 -4.11
CA SER A 95 13.30 8.52 -4.21
C SER A 95 12.61 8.97 -5.50
N ARG A 96 12.50 8.08 -6.50
CA ARG A 96 11.80 8.33 -7.77
C ARG A 96 10.27 8.18 -7.65
N LEU A 97 9.76 7.85 -6.47
CA LEU A 97 8.34 7.66 -6.22
C LEU A 97 7.81 8.76 -5.30
N ARG A 98 6.63 9.27 -5.64
CA ARG A 98 5.80 10.04 -4.71
C ARG A 98 4.93 9.08 -3.92
N SER A 99 4.61 9.46 -2.69
CA SER A 99 3.74 8.67 -1.84
C SER A 99 2.76 9.51 -1.06
N GLN A 100 1.57 8.96 -0.87
CA GLN A 100 0.51 9.54 -0.09
C GLN A 100 -0.02 8.51 0.91
N PRO A 101 0.04 8.77 2.22
CA PRO A 101 -0.58 7.93 3.23
C PRO A 101 -2.09 7.77 3.00
N LEU A 102 -2.60 6.54 3.16
CA LEU A 102 -4.03 6.21 3.04
C LEU A 102 -4.65 5.91 4.40
N ARG A 103 -4.32 4.77 5.01
CA ARG A 103 -4.85 4.36 6.32
C ARG A 103 -3.90 3.44 7.07
N HIS A 104 -4.06 3.37 8.39
CA HIS A 104 -3.38 2.36 9.18
C HIS A 104 -4.09 1.02 9.06
N TYR A 105 -3.37 -0.05 9.36
CA TYR A 105 -3.94 -1.37 9.60
C TYR A 105 -3.30 -1.98 10.84
N ARG A 106 -4.04 -2.86 11.51
CA ARG A 106 -3.56 -3.70 12.60
C ARG A 106 -3.33 -5.11 12.09
N SER A 107 -2.37 -5.80 12.68
CA SER A 107 -2.24 -7.25 12.51
C SER A 107 -2.96 -7.92 13.67
N LEU A 108 -3.75 -8.95 13.37
CA LEU A 108 -4.49 -9.74 14.36
C LEU A 108 -4.08 -11.20 14.23
N LEU A 109 -4.04 -11.89 15.37
CA LEU A 109 -3.90 -13.34 15.43
C LEU A 109 -5.29 -13.96 15.43
N CYS A 110 -5.58 -14.81 14.47
CA CYS A 110 -6.89 -15.44 14.33
C CYS A 110 -6.79 -16.93 14.01
N ALA A 111 -7.77 -17.69 14.49
CA ALA A 111 -7.95 -19.10 14.14
C ALA A 111 -9.44 -19.40 13.96
N SER A 112 -9.76 -20.46 13.20
CA SER A 112 -11.15 -20.90 13.10
C SER A 112 -11.65 -21.53 14.40
N PRO A 113 -12.96 -21.43 14.70
CA PRO A 113 -13.56 -22.10 15.87
C PRO A 113 -13.23 -23.59 15.92
N ASP A 114 -13.24 -24.28 14.79
CA ASP A 114 -12.94 -25.71 14.69
C ASP A 114 -11.52 -26.05 15.12
N TYR A 115 -10.54 -25.22 14.75
CA TYR A 115 -9.16 -25.41 15.21
C TYR A 115 -9.07 -25.22 16.73
N LEU A 116 -9.70 -24.17 17.26
CA LEU A 116 -9.72 -23.87 18.69
C LEU A 116 -10.47 -24.93 19.50
N ALA A 117 -11.51 -25.54 18.95
CA ALA A 117 -12.22 -26.65 19.59
C ALA A 117 -11.32 -27.90 19.74
N ARG A 118 -10.42 -28.14 18.77
CA ARG A 118 -9.50 -29.29 18.80
C ARG A 118 -8.25 -29.05 19.64
N ARG A 119 -7.73 -27.81 19.68
CA ARG A 119 -6.44 -27.47 20.30
C ARG A 119 -6.56 -26.66 21.59
N GLY A 120 -7.75 -26.19 21.93
CA GLY A 120 -7.97 -25.15 22.93
C GLY A 120 -7.60 -23.75 22.40
N PRO A 121 -8.12 -22.67 22.99
CA PRO A 121 -7.62 -21.32 22.73
C PRO A 121 -6.37 -21.01 23.57
N PRO A 122 -5.32 -20.39 23.00
CA PRO A 122 -4.17 -19.94 23.79
C PRO A 122 -4.59 -18.78 24.69
N ALA A 123 -4.25 -18.88 25.98
CA ALA A 123 -4.46 -17.82 26.97
C ALA A 123 -3.24 -16.91 27.10
N THR A 124 -2.04 -17.45 26.87
CA THR A 124 -0.77 -16.73 26.95
C THR A 124 0.06 -16.88 25.67
N VAL A 125 1.06 -16.01 25.49
CA VAL A 125 2.04 -16.14 24.40
C VAL A 125 2.81 -17.46 24.50
N GLY A 126 3.03 -17.98 25.71
CA GLY A 126 3.73 -19.25 25.92
C GLY A 126 2.99 -20.45 25.33
N ASP A 127 1.65 -20.42 25.38
CA ASP A 127 0.78 -21.50 24.88
C ASP A 127 0.91 -21.69 23.36
N LEU A 128 1.39 -20.68 22.62
CA LEU A 128 1.64 -20.78 21.18
C LEU A 128 2.59 -21.93 20.82
N ALA A 129 3.46 -22.35 21.74
CA ALA A 129 4.36 -23.49 21.53
C ALA A 129 3.62 -24.81 21.21
N ASP A 130 2.36 -24.93 21.63
CA ASP A 130 1.51 -26.10 21.38
C ASP A 130 0.60 -25.96 20.15
N HIS A 131 0.65 -24.81 19.48
CA HIS A 131 -0.18 -24.49 18.32
C HIS A 131 0.59 -24.52 16.99
N ASP A 132 -0.09 -25.00 15.95
CA ASP A 132 0.32 -24.82 14.57
C ASP A 132 0.12 -23.34 14.18
N GLY A 133 1.14 -22.72 13.60
CA GLY A 133 1.12 -21.34 13.14
C GLY A 133 1.15 -21.23 11.62
N ILE A 134 0.43 -20.25 11.10
CA ILE A 134 0.34 -19.92 9.68
C ILE A 134 1.03 -18.57 9.51
N ALA A 135 2.22 -18.58 8.92
CA ALA A 135 3.09 -17.42 8.85
C ALA A 135 3.17 -16.88 7.42
N PHE A 136 3.10 -15.56 7.30
CA PHE A 136 3.39 -14.87 6.06
C PHE A 136 4.89 -14.64 5.92
N ARG A 137 5.46 -14.96 4.76
CA ARG A 137 6.85 -14.68 4.37
C ARG A 137 6.86 -13.60 3.31
N TYR A 138 7.55 -12.50 3.59
CA TYR A 138 7.75 -11.44 2.61
C TYR A 138 8.48 -11.97 1.38
N PRO A 139 7.92 -11.84 0.17
CA PRO A 139 8.56 -12.34 -1.05
C PRO A 139 9.95 -11.76 -1.30
N ASN A 140 10.16 -10.49 -0.93
CA ASN A 140 11.38 -9.76 -1.27
C ASN A 140 12.52 -10.00 -0.27
N SER A 141 12.22 -10.03 1.03
CA SER A 141 13.24 -10.19 2.07
C SER A 141 13.39 -11.63 2.56
N GLY A 142 12.40 -12.50 2.27
CA GLY A 142 12.33 -13.85 2.84
C GLY A 142 12.03 -13.87 4.34
N GLN A 143 11.88 -12.71 4.99
CA GLN A 143 11.58 -12.59 6.41
C GLN A 143 10.12 -12.93 6.69
N TRP A 144 9.85 -13.41 7.90
CA TRP A 144 8.50 -13.63 8.38
C TRP A 144 7.87 -12.30 8.82
N LEU A 145 6.57 -12.16 8.58
CA LEU A 145 5.76 -11.12 9.23
C LEU A 145 5.83 -11.32 10.75
N PRO A 146 6.32 -10.33 11.52
CA PRO A 146 6.31 -10.41 12.97
C PRO A 146 4.89 -10.52 13.51
N TRP A 147 4.70 -11.36 14.53
CA TRP A 147 3.41 -11.48 15.21
C TRP A 147 3.30 -10.40 16.29
N PRO A 148 2.16 -9.70 16.41
CA PRO A 148 1.95 -8.62 17.37
C PRO A 148 1.66 -9.20 18.76
N LEU A 149 2.68 -9.77 19.40
CA LEU A 149 2.52 -10.46 20.68
C LEU A 149 2.54 -9.47 21.86
N PRO A 150 1.61 -9.56 22.82
CA PRO A 150 1.61 -8.73 24.01
C PRO A 150 2.94 -8.81 24.78
N GLY A 151 3.41 -7.69 25.34
CA GLY A 151 4.62 -7.62 26.17
C GLY A 151 5.95 -7.77 25.42
N THR A 152 5.95 -8.25 24.18
CA THR A 152 7.04 -7.97 23.26
C THR A 152 6.83 -6.53 22.79
N GLY A 153 7.82 -5.65 22.92
CA GLY A 153 7.76 -4.34 22.29
C GLY A 153 7.61 -4.55 20.79
N GLY A 154 6.36 -4.59 20.31
CA GLY A 154 6.04 -4.86 18.92
C GLY A 154 6.83 -3.87 18.08
N ALA A 155 7.29 -4.31 16.90
CA ALA A 155 8.00 -3.43 15.97
C ALA A 155 7.10 -2.22 15.69
N THR A 156 7.37 -1.13 16.40
CA THR A 156 6.77 0.17 16.15
C THR A 156 7.26 0.56 14.78
N VAL A 157 6.34 0.81 13.84
CA VAL A 157 6.72 1.58 12.66
C VAL A 157 7.06 2.97 13.20
N PRO A 158 8.32 3.45 13.09
CA PRO A 158 8.64 4.79 13.50
C PRO A 158 7.74 5.77 12.74
N GLU A 159 7.18 6.75 13.45
CA GLU A 159 6.26 7.73 12.87
C GLU A 159 6.97 8.64 11.84
N GLU A 160 8.31 8.70 11.91
CA GLU A 160 9.21 9.37 10.98
C GLU A 160 10.00 8.36 10.12
N PRO A 161 10.28 8.67 8.85
CA PRO A 161 11.21 7.86 8.07
C PRO A 161 12.56 7.80 8.79
N PRO A 162 13.17 6.61 8.96
CA PRO A 162 14.51 6.55 9.52
C PRO A 162 15.46 7.36 8.62
N PRO A 163 16.46 8.07 9.18
CA PRO A 163 17.48 8.74 8.38
C PRO A 163 18.15 7.73 7.44
N PRO A 164 18.66 8.16 6.26
CA PRO A 164 19.28 7.25 5.30
C PRO A 164 20.42 6.47 5.97
N LEU A 165 20.16 5.18 6.14
CA LEU A 165 21.01 4.08 6.59
C LEU A 165 22.42 4.47 7.08
N SER A 166 22.62 4.43 8.40
CA SER A 166 23.89 3.92 8.92
C SER A 166 23.85 2.40 8.78
N MET A 167 24.75 1.86 7.96
CA MET A 167 24.99 0.42 7.81
C MET A 167 25.60 -0.15 9.11
N SER A 168 24.83 -0.22 10.19
CA SER A 168 25.15 -1.04 11.34
C SER A 168 23.90 -1.27 12.17
N SER A 169 23.64 -2.53 12.50
CA SER A 169 22.46 -3.06 13.21
C SER A 169 21.12 -2.96 12.46
N ALA A 170 20.95 -3.80 11.44
CA ALA A 170 19.61 -4.27 11.12
C ALA A 170 19.02 -4.90 12.39
N PRO A 171 17.82 -4.51 12.86
CA PRO A 171 17.20 -5.21 13.98
C PRO A 171 17.13 -6.69 13.62
N SER A 172 17.70 -7.53 14.49
CA SER A 172 17.60 -8.98 14.40
C SER A 172 16.15 -9.34 14.11
N PRO A 173 15.84 -10.19 13.12
CA PRO A 173 14.46 -10.51 12.77
C PRO A 173 13.80 -11.03 14.04
N SER A 174 12.80 -10.30 14.56
CA SER A 174 12.06 -10.77 15.73
C SER A 174 11.44 -12.10 15.31
N PRO A 175 11.95 -13.23 15.82
CA PRO A 175 11.59 -14.53 15.28
C PRO A 175 10.10 -14.74 15.55
N LEU A 176 9.46 -15.54 14.70
CA LEU A 176 8.13 -16.06 15.04
C LEU A 176 8.17 -16.63 16.47
N PRO A 177 7.05 -16.57 17.22
CA PRO A 177 6.99 -17.23 18.51
C PRO A 177 7.34 -18.70 18.36
N ARG A 178 7.70 -19.35 19.48
CA ARG A 178 7.78 -20.81 19.49
C ARG A 178 6.39 -21.34 19.14
N LEU A 179 6.34 -22.16 18.09
CA LEU A 179 5.13 -22.76 17.54
C LEU A 179 5.39 -24.25 17.37
N ARG A 180 4.35 -25.08 17.46
CA ARG A 180 4.44 -26.53 17.25
C ARG A 180 4.87 -26.86 15.82
N ARG A 181 4.35 -26.12 14.85
CA ARG A 181 4.68 -26.20 13.42
C ARG A 181 4.44 -24.84 12.78
N VAL A 182 5.20 -24.52 11.74
CA VAL A 182 4.98 -23.33 10.91
C VAL A 182 4.62 -23.73 9.48
N LEU A 183 3.46 -23.26 9.01
CA LEU A 183 3.08 -23.28 7.59
C LEU A 183 3.37 -21.91 6.99
N GLY A 184 4.31 -21.84 6.05
CA GLY A 184 4.75 -20.60 5.44
C GLY A 184 4.06 -20.31 4.11
N PHE A 185 3.49 -19.11 3.98
CA PHE A 185 2.88 -18.61 2.73
C PHE A 185 3.46 -17.25 2.36
N ASN A 186 3.56 -16.95 1.07
CA ASN A 186 3.95 -15.63 0.56
C ASN A 186 2.74 -14.85 -0.01
N ASN A 187 1.53 -15.32 0.29
CA ASN A 187 0.27 -14.71 -0.11
C ASN A 187 -0.64 -14.64 1.12
N MET A 188 -1.12 -13.43 1.45
CA MET A 188 -1.96 -13.21 2.63
C MET A 188 -3.35 -13.86 2.51
N GLU A 189 -3.88 -14.02 1.29
CA GLU A 189 -5.11 -14.77 1.05
C GLU A 189 -4.94 -16.26 1.36
N ALA A 190 -3.76 -16.82 1.09
CA ALA A 190 -3.46 -18.20 1.44
C ALA A 190 -3.36 -18.38 2.96
N VAL A 191 -2.81 -17.40 3.68
CA VAL A 191 -2.84 -17.37 5.17
C VAL A 191 -4.29 -17.35 5.66
N ARG A 192 -5.13 -16.49 5.08
CA ARG A 192 -6.57 -16.39 5.41
C ARG A 192 -7.32 -17.69 5.14
N GLY A 193 -7.15 -18.27 3.96
CA GLY A 193 -7.77 -19.55 3.58
C GLY A 193 -7.32 -20.70 4.49
N ALA A 194 -6.03 -20.76 4.84
CA ALA A 194 -5.51 -21.77 5.76
C ALA A 194 -6.07 -21.63 7.19
N ALA A 195 -6.22 -20.40 7.68
CA ALA A 195 -6.83 -20.14 8.99
C ALA A 195 -8.31 -20.53 9.01
N LEU A 196 -9.06 -20.17 7.95
CA LEU A 196 -10.45 -20.57 7.76
C LEU A 196 -10.61 -22.10 7.69
N GLY A 197 -9.70 -22.78 6.99
CA GLY A 197 -9.62 -24.24 6.93
C GLY A 197 -9.18 -24.93 8.23
N GLY A 198 -8.88 -24.16 9.29
CA GLY A 198 -8.51 -24.69 10.60
C GLY A 198 -7.14 -25.37 10.64
N LEU A 199 -6.18 -24.87 9.87
CA LEU A 199 -4.82 -25.38 9.83
C LEU A 199 -3.91 -24.81 10.94
N GLY A 200 -4.36 -23.79 11.66
CA GLY A 200 -3.55 -23.12 12.68
C GLY A 200 -4.02 -21.71 13.02
N ILE A 201 -3.19 -21.02 13.80
CA ILE A 201 -3.33 -19.59 14.11
C ILE A 201 -2.58 -18.80 13.03
N GLY A 202 -3.25 -17.85 12.37
CA GLY A 202 -2.64 -16.96 11.37
C GLY A 202 -2.52 -15.53 11.87
N CYS A 203 -1.44 -14.84 11.50
CA CYS A 203 -1.27 -13.40 11.68
C CYS A 203 -1.61 -12.68 10.38
N MET A 204 -2.65 -11.84 10.39
CA MET A 204 -3.15 -11.16 9.19
C MET A 204 -3.59 -9.73 9.49
N PRO A 205 -3.54 -8.84 8.49
CA PRO A 205 -4.16 -7.53 8.61
C PRO A 205 -5.67 -7.58 8.86
N ASP A 206 -6.16 -6.68 9.70
CA ASP A 206 -7.56 -6.54 10.12
C ASP A 206 -8.58 -6.53 8.97
N PHE A 207 -8.29 -5.89 7.85
CA PHE A 207 -9.22 -5.76 6.72
C PHE A 207 -9.48 -7.05 5.96
N LEU A 208 -8.60 -8.05 6.09
CA LEU A 208 -8.84 -9.39 5.56
C LEU A 208 -9.81 -10.19 6.44
N LEU A 209 -10.01 -9.72 7.67
CA LEU A 209 -10.70 -10.43 8.74
C LEU A 209 -12.09 -9.87 9.01
N GLU A 210 -12.46 -8.72 8.44
CA GLU A 210 -13.75 -8.05 8.67
C GLU A 210 -14.95 -8.99 8.46
N GLY A 211 -14.98 -9.70 7.32
CA GLY A 211 -16.00 -10.71 7.01
C GLY A 211 -15.95 -11.91 7.97
N PRO A 212 -14.83 -12.66 7.98
CA PRO A 212 -14.69 -13.83 8.82
C PRO A 212 -14.93 -13.63 10.32
N LEU A 213 -14.54 -12.49 10.88
CA LEU A 213 -14.78 -12.18 12.30
C LEU A 213 -16.27 -11.89 12.54
N ARG A 214 -16.91 -11.10 11.69
CA ARG A 214 -18.34 -10.79 11.79
C ARG A 214 -19.22 -12.03 11.69
N GLU A 215 -18.84 -12.94 10.81
CA GLU A 215 -19.56 -14.21 10.57
C GLU A 215 -19.21 -15.29 11.60
N GLY A 216 -18.24 -15.05 12.49
CA GLY A 216 -17.75 -16.02 13.46
C GLY A 216 -16.93 -17.17 12.86
N ALA A 217 -16.59 -17.11 11.56
CA ALA A 217 -15.75 -18.08 10.87
C ALA A 217 -14.28 -18.05 11.34
N LEU A 218 -13.84 -16.91 11.87
CA LEU A 218 -12.58 -16.76 12.60
C LEU A 218 -12.84 -16.12 13.96
N ARG A 219 -11.96 -16.42 14.92
CA ARG A 219 -11.91 -15.75 16.22
C ARG A 219 -10.52 -15.20 16.45
N GLN A 220 -10.44 -13.97 16.96
CA GLN A 220 -9.19 -13.40 17.41
C GLN A 220 -8.69 -14.13 18.67
N VAL A 221 -7.39 -14.37 18.74
CA VAL A 221 -6.70 -14.93 19.91
C VAL A 221 -5.60 -13.97 20.34
N LEU A 222 -5.26 -13.98 21.63
CA LEU A 222 -4.22 -13.10 22.21
C LEU A 222 -4.36 -11.64 21.76
N PRO A 223 -5.52 -10.98 21.98
CA PRO A 223 -5.72 -9.61 21.53
C PRO A 223 -4.70 -8.65 22.16
N ASP A 224 -4.11 -7.78 21.34
CA ASP A 224 -3.27 -6.67 21.81
C ASP A 224 -4.16 -5.57 22.42
N PRO A 225 -4.10 -5.34 23.74
CA PRO A 225 -4.96 -4.36 24.41
C PRO A 225 -4.66 -2.92 23.96
N GLU A 226 -3.44 -2.62 23.51
CA GLU A 226 -3.09 -1.27 23.04
C GLU A 226 -3.54 -1.02 21.59
N GLY A 227 -3.80 -2.10 20.85
CA GLY A 227 -4.26 -2.04 19.49
C GLY A 227 -3.38 -1.24 18.54
N ARG A 228 -2.07 -1.39 18.70
CA ARG A 228 -1.08 -0.61 17.96
C ARG A 228 -1.17 -0.90 16.45
N PRO A 229 -1.04 0.13 15.60
CA PRO A 229 -0.92 -0.07 14.16
C PRO A 229 0.29 -0.96 13.83
N ALA A 230 0.06 -1.98 13.02
CA ALA A 230 1.14 -2.80 12.47
C ALA A 230 1.79 -2.15 11.24
N GLY A 231 1.10 -1.19 10.62
CA GLY A 231 1.63 -0.42 9.51
C GLY A 231 0.61 0.53 8.91
N ARG A 232 1.01 1.15 7.81
CA ARG A 232 0.18 2.09 7.05
C ARG A 232 0.22 1.75 5.56
N PHE A 233 -0.94 1.74 4.92
CA PHE A 233 -1.04 1.72 3.47
C PHE A 233 -0.73 3.10 2.89
N ARG A 234 -0.05 3.11 1.75
CA ARG A 234 0.29 4.30 0.97
C ARG A 234 -0.08 4.08 -0.49
N ALA A 235 -0.62 5.12 -1.12
CA ALA A 235 -0.67 5.23 -2.56
C ALA A 235 0.68 5.73 -3.07
N VAL A 236 1.20 5.12 -4.13
CA VAL A 236 2.55 5.37 -4.66
C VAL A 236 2.53 5.45 -6.19
N TRP A 237 3.28 6.40 -6.75
CA TRP A 237 3.33 6.62 -8.20
C TRP A 237 4.64 7.31 -8.60
N PRO A 238 5.10 7.20 -9.87
CA PRO A 238 6.35 7.83 -10.32
C PRO A 238 6.35 9.35 -10.22
N THR A 239 7.44 9.94 -9.71
CA THR A 239 7.63 11.39 -9.58
C THR A 239 7.74 12.10 -10.93
N SER A 240 8.27 11.43 -11.95
CA SER A 240 8.47 11.98 -13.31
C SER A 240 7.16 12.25 -14.07
N ARG A 241 6.02 11.78 -13.56
CA ARG A 241 4.71 12.02 -14.17
C ARG A 241 4.00 13.16 -13.44
N GLN A 242 3.61 14.19 -14.19
CA GLN A 242 2.61 15.12 -13.70
C GLN A 242 1.35 14.32 -13.38
N LEU A 243 0.77 14.52 -12.18
CA LEU A 243 -0.31 13.67 -11.69
C LEU A 243 -1.54 13.83 -12.60
N SER A 244 -1.78 12.82 -13.44
CA SER A 244 -2.93 12.83 -14.35
C SER A 244 -4.24 12.98 -13.54
N PRO A 245 -5.27 13.68 -14.06
CA PRO A 245 -6.52 13.88 -13.34
C PRO A 245 -7.15 12.59 -12.80
N LYS A 246 -7.08 11.48 -13.56
CA LYS A 246 -7.56 10.15 -13.14
C LYS A 246 -6.85 9.59 -11.91
N VAL A 247 -5.53 9.77 -11.79
CA VAL A 247 -4.77 9.32 -10.62
C VAL A 247 -5.11 10.19 -9.41
N ARG A 248 -5.24 11.50 -9.61
CA ARG A 248 -5.60 12.44 -8.55
C ARG A 248 -6.95 12.09 -7.91
N VAL A 249 -8.00 12.00 -8.72
CA VAL A 249 -9.34 11.69 -8.21
C VAL A 249 -9.40 10.31 -7.55
N PHE A 250 -8.63 9.33 -8.05
CA PHE A 250 -8.55 8.01 -7.43
C PHE A 250 -7.87 8.06 -6.06
N VAL A 251 -6.75 8.77 -5.91
CA VAL A 251 -6.08 8.95 -4.61
C VAL A 251 -6.99 9.68 -3.62
N ASP A 252 -7.62 10.78 -4.05
CA ASP A 252 -8.49 11.58 -3.19
C ASP A 252 -9.72 10.78 -2.75
N PHE A 253 -10.32 10.01 -3.66
CA PHE A 253 -11.42 9.10 -3.36
C PHE A 253 -11.02 8.04 -2.32
N LEU A 254 -9.89 7.38 -2.51
CA LEU A 254 -9.41 6.36 -1.58
C LEU A 254 -9.10 6.95 -0.20
N ARG A 255 -8.51 8.15 -0.13
CA ARG A 255 -8.25 8.82 1.15
C ARG A 255 -9.53 9.11 1.92
N GLY A 256 -10.57 9.57 1.22
CA GLY A 256 -11.88 9.80 1.85
C GLY A 256 -12.45 8.51 2.44
N ARG A 257 -12.51 7.42 1.66
CA ARG A 257 -13.22 6.20 2.06
C ARG A 257 -12.44 5.25 2.97
N LEU A 258 -11.12 5.17 2.82
CA LEU A 258 -10.29 4.29 3.64
C LEU A 258 -10.08 4.84 5.06
N GLY A 259 -10.19 6.16 5.25
CA GLY A 259 -10.25 6.77 6.58
C GLY A 259 -11.48 6.32 7.35
N ASP A 260 -12.67 6.48 6.76
CA ASP A 260 -13.97 6.15 7.36
C ASP A 260 -14.06 4.67 7.81
N ARG A 261 -13.60 3.73 6.99
CA ARG A 261 -13.68 2.28 7.30
C ARG A 261 -12.78 1.84 8.46
N GLN A 262 -11.73 2.59 8.79
CA GLN A 262 -10.85 2.26 9.90
C GLN A 262 -11.59 2.35 11.25
N GLU A 263 -12.53 3.28 11.37
CA GLU A 263 -13.32 3.48 12.59
C GLU A 263 -14.31 2.33 12.82
N THR A 264 -14.91 1.79 11.75
CA THR A 264 -15.84 0.67 11.84
C THR A 264 -15.17 -0.59 12.37
N ILE A 265 -13.98 -0.93 11.88
CA ILE A 265 -13.26 -2.15 12.28
C ILE A 265 -12.87 -2.08 13.77
N LYS A 266 -12.52 -0.90 14.28
CA LYS A 266 -12.20 -0.68 15.70
C LYS A 266 -13.36 -1.04 16.63
N SER A 267 -14.61 -1.00 16.14
CA SER A 267 -15.80 -1.34 16.93
C SER A 267 -16.15 -2.84 16.94
N MET A 268 -15.55 -3.66 16.07
CA MET A 268 -15.93 -5.07 15.88
C MET A 268 -14.94 -6.08 16.51
N ALA A 269 -13.71 -5.62 16.78
CA ALA A 269 -12.64 -6.38 17.43
C ALA A 269 -12.57 -6.03 18.91
#